data_AF-D5VNQ8-F1
#
_entry.id   AF-D5VNQ8-F1
#
_cell.length_a   1.000
_cell.length_b   1.000
_cell.length_c   1.000
_cell.angle_alpha   90.00
_cell.angle_beta   90.00
_cell.angle_gamma   90.00
#
_symmetry.space_group_name_H-M   'P 1'
#
loop_
_entity.id
_entity.type
_entity.pdbx_description
1 polymer ?
#
loop_
_entity_poly.entity_id
_entity_poly.type
_entity_poly.pdbx_seq_one_letter_code
_entity_poly.pdbx_strand_id
1 'polypeptide(L)'
;MRRLALAALLAVTSLSTIPFSMAWAGDLLIHGGPIHTGVDAAPTAQAVLIRDDKILFVGDLAAAKAKAAKDVRDIDLKGAAAYPGFVDAHAHLTGIGLRELTLNLDQVKSVAELVAAVKAYAAAHPEGAIYGRGWIETHWPEKRFPTKADLDAAAPGRIVVLGRSDGHASVASSAALAKAGITAATPAPAGGQILKGADGQPDGMLIDHAQSLVKDVIPPPSETLKREALRKAGQLYASRGWTGLGNMSVMADDLALLRDEAAKGAFHIRVDNYMDPSGAAEVLAKGPQTDATGLIRVRGIKLYMDGALGSRGAALLEPYSDAEGLGLQLTQRDQGLALMKKAKAVSAQVAMHAIGDRGNRMTLDWFEEALAGDTKARWRIEHAQIVADTDLPRFAKLGVIASMQPSHAIGDLYFAPARLGKDRLHEGYRWNDFLKAGVVVAAGSDAPVEVGDPRIEFYAAVYRHSLDGFANADWHLEEAVTRAEALKMLTLAPAYAAFREKELGTLEAGKKADLTAFDQDLMTIEPKAILTAQPVLTVVDGKVAFAR
;
A
#
# COMPACT_ATOMS: atom_id res chain seq x y z
N MET A 1 48.13 -29.14 6.41
CA MET A 1 47.09 -30.18 6.55
C MET A 1 45.86 -29.54 7.19
N ARG A 2 44.68 -29.81 6.60
CA ARG A 2 43.30 -29.52 7.07
C ARG A 2 42.83 -28.06 7.11
N ARG A 3 42.16 -27.69 6.01
CA ARG A 3 41.17 -26.62 5.89
C ARG A 3 39.90 -27.00 6.68
N LEU A 4 39.35 -26.09 7.47
CA LEU A 4 38.00 -26.18 8.03
C LEU A 4 37.09 -25.29 7.20
N ALA A 5 36.31 -25.90 6.31
CA ALA A 5 35.21 -25.27 5.62
C ALA A 5 33.95 -25.44 6.48
N LEU A 6 33.40 -24.34 6.96
CA LEU A 6 32.12 -24.32 7.67
C LEU A 6 31.02 -24.20 6.59
N ALA A 7 30.42 -25.34 6.23
CA ALA A 7 29.24 -25.36 5.38
C ALA A 7 28.01 -25.00 6.23
N ALA A 8 27.44 -23.82 6.00
CA ALA A 8 26.14 -23.47 6.53
C ALA A 8 25.06 -24.27 5.77
N LEU A 9 24.43 -25.21 6.47
CA LEU A 9 23.30 -25.98 5.95
C LEU A 9 22.07 -25.05 5.89
N LEU A 10 21.67 -24.65 4.69
CA LEU A 10 20.36 -24.05 4.44
C LEU A 10 19.31 -25.14 4.66
N ALA A 11 18.63 -25.10 5.81
CA ALA A 11 17.43 -25.87 6.03
C ALA A 11 16.31 -25.27 5.17
N VAL A 12 16.09 -25.87 3.99
CA VAL A 12 14.87 -25.65 3.21
C VAL A 12 13.74 -26.34 3.98
N THR A 13 13.06 -25.58 4.84
CA THR A 13 11.75 -26.01 5.34
C THR A 13 10.79 -25.96 4.18
N SER A 14 10.50 -27.12 3.59
CA SER A 14 9.40 -27.30 2.66
C SER A 14 8.11 -26.92 3.37
N LEU A 15 7.61 -25.71 3.10
CA LEU A 15 6.23 -25.34 3.38
C LEU A 15 5.36 -26.30 2.57
N SER A 16 4.80 -27.31 3.24
CA SER A 16 3.73 -28.12 2.67
C SER A 16 2.58 -27.16 2.34
N THR A 17 2.43 -26.85 1.06
CA THR A 17 1.26 -26.15 0.55
C THR A 17 0.07 -27.06 0.78
N ILE A 18 -0.65 -26.85 1.88
CA ILE A 18 -1.99 -27.40 2.05
C ILE A 18 -2.78 -26.87 0.85
N PRO A 19 -3.37 -27.73 0.00
CA PRO A 19 -4.21 -27.25 -1.08
C PRO A 19 -5.28 -26.36 -0.46
N PHE A 20 -5.40 -25.14 -0.98
CA PHE A 20 -6.39 -24.15 -0.55
C PHE A 20 -7.72 -24.88 -0.35
N SER A 21 -8.20 -24.92 0.90
CA SER A 21 -9.50 -25.51 1.23
C SER A 21 -10.51 -24.91 0.28
N MET A 22 -11.28 -25.76 -0.43
CA MET A 22 -12.48 -25.32 -1.14
C MET A 22 -13.23 -24.34 -0.22
N ALA A 23 -13.57 -23.16 -0.76
CA ALA A 23 -14.37 -22.17 -0.05
C ALA A 23 -15.63 -22.87 0.45
N TRP A 24 -15.70 -23.09 1.76
CA TRP A 24 -16.84 -23.77 2.35
C TRP A 24 -18.03 -22.79 2.34
N ALA A 25 -19.12 -23.20 1.70
CA ALA A 25 -20.38 -22.48 1.71
C ALA A 25 -21.26 -23.07 2.82
N GLY A 26 -21.54 -22.29 3.86
CA GLY A 26 -22.39 -22.68 4.98
C GLY A 26 -22.22 -21.74 6.18
N ASP A 27 -23.04 -21.93 7.23
CA ASP A 27 -22.97 -21.14 8.46
C ASP A 27 -21.66 -21.40 9.23
N LEU A 28 -20.92 -20.35 9.63
CA LEU A 28 -19.72 -20.46 10.47
C LEU A 28 -20.02 -20.01 11.90
N LEU A 29 -19.51 -20.74 12.89
CA LEU A 29 -19.44 -20.28 14.28
C LEU A 29 -17.97 -20.12 14.66
N ILE A 30 -17.52 -18.87 14.83
CA ILE A 30 -16.16 -18.53 15.24
C ILE A 30 -16.18 -18.14 16.72
N HIS A 31 -15.35 -18.76 17.55
CA HIS A 31 -15.27 -18.49 19.00
C HIS A 31 -13.90 -18.82 19.57
N GLY A 32 -13.71 -18.69 20.89
CA GLY A 32 -12.53 -19.23 21.56
C GLY A 32 -11.40 -18.23 21.81
N GLY A 33 -11.62 -16.92 21.66
CA GLY A 33 -10.66 -15.87 22.03
C GLY A 33 -11.36 -14.50 22.16
N PRO A 34 -10.64 -13.42 22.53
CA PRO A 34 -11.26 -12.10 22.55
C PRO A 34 -11.64 -11.69 21.12
N ILE A 35 -12.90 -11.32 20.92
CA ILE A 35 -13.40 -10.80 19.64
C ILE A 35 -13.69 -9.32 19.79
N HIS A 36 -12.82 -8.49 19.22
CA HIS A 36 -13.00 -7.05 19.16
C HIS A 36 -13.94 -6.71 18.01
N THR A 37 -15.07 -6.06 18.29
CA THR A 37 -16.10 -5.80 17.26
C THR A 37 -15.83 -4.54 16.43
N GLY A 38 -14.92 -3.67 16.88
CA GLY A 38 -14.69 -2.35 16.29
C GLY A 38 -15.81 -1.34 16.55
N VAL A 39 -16.85 -1.70 17.31
CA VAL A 39 -17.95 -0.81 17.69
C VAL A 39 -17.56 -0.05 18.96
N ASP A 40 -17.78 1.27 18.94
CA ASP A 40 -17.43 2.13 20.08
C ASP A 40 -18.15 1.74 21.37
N ALA A 41 -17.38 1.66 22.45
CA ALA A 41 -17.82 1.29 23.80
C ALA A 41 -18.53 -0.09 23.90
N ALA A 42 -18.48 -0.92 22.86
CA ALA A 42 -19.01 -2.28 22.91
C ALA A 42 -18.06 -3.20 23.70
N PRO A 43 -18.59 -4.12 24.53
CA PRO A 43 -17.76 -5.13 25.17
C PRO A 43 -17.17 -6.09 24.13
N THR A 44 -16.01 -6.66 24.43
CA THR A 44 -15.43 -7.77 23.67
C THR A 44 -16.42 -8.93 23.62
N ALA A 45 -16.64 -9.48 22.42
CA ALA A 45 -17.52 -10.63 22.21
C ALA A 45 -16.79 -11.96 22.41
N GLN A 46 -17.55 -13.04 22.60
CA GLN A 46 -17.04 -14.41 22.75
C GLN A 46 -17.24 -15.26 21.49
N ALA A 47 -18.21 -14.90 20.64
CA ALA A 47 -18.52 -15.63 19.42
C ALA A 47 -19.09 -14.72 18.33
N VAL A 48 -18.85 -15.12 17.08
CA VAL A 48 -19.48 -14.60 15.86
C VAL A 48 -20.14 -15.78 15.13
N LEU A 49 -21.44 -15.70 14.92
CA LEU A 49 -22.20 -16.62 14.08
C LEU A 49 -22.47 -15.95 12.75
N ILE A 50 -22.03 -16.59 11.67
CA ILE A 50 -22.15 -16.15 10.29
C ILE A 50 -23.16 -17.07 9.61
N ARG A 51 -24.07 -16.48 8.83
CA ARG A 51 -24.97 -17.18 7.92
C ARG A 51 -24.74 -16.66 6.52
N ASP A 52 -24.46 -17.57 5.60
CA ASP A 52 -24.03 -17.24 4.25
C ASP A 52 -22.86 -16.25 4.25
N ASP A 53 -23.10 -15.01 3.84
CA ASP A 53 -22.12 -13.93 3.74
C ASP A 53 -22.25 -12.87 4.83
N LYS A 54 -23.16 -13.05 5.81
CA LYS A 54 -23.51 -12.04 6.82
C LYS A 54 -23.34 -12.52 8.25
N ILE A 55 -23.02 -11.59 9.12
CA ILE A 55 -23.01 -11.80 10.56
C ILE A 55 -24.47 -11.91 11.03
N LEU A 56 -24.86 -13.08 11.53
CA LEU A 56 -26.18 -13.30 12.11
C LEU A 56 -26.20 -12.86 13.58
N PHE A 57 -25.11 -13.12 14.31
CA PHE A 57 -25.01 -12.80 15.74
C PHE A 57 -23.55 -12.57 16.15
N VAL A 58 -23.33 -11.64 17.08
CA VAL A 58 -22.05 -11.39 17.75
C VAL A 58 -22.34 -11.14 19.23
N GLY A 59 -21.60 -11.82 20.12
CA GLY A 59 -21.81 -11.69 21.56
C GLY A 59 -21.41 -12.95 22.33
N ASP A 60 -22.25 -13.34 23.29
CA ASP A 60 -22.05 -14.51 24.16
C ASP A 60 -22.05 -15.85 23.38
N LEU A 61 -21.16 -16.76 23.77
CA LEU A 61 -20.99 -18.05 23.08
C LEU A 61 -22.21 -18.97 23.22
N ALA A 62 -22.83 -19.04 24.39
CA ALA A 62 -24.01 -19.89 24.59
C ALA A 62 -25.18 -19.38 23.74
N ALA A 63 -25.37 -18.06 23.69
CA ALA A 63 -26.37 -17.42 22.84
C ALA A 63 -26.10 -17.60 21.34
N ALA A 64 -24.83 -17.67 20.92
CA ALA A 64 -24.46 -17.98 19.54
C ALA A 64 -24.74 -19.45 19.20
N LYS A 65 -24.31 -20.40 20.06
CA LYS A 65 -24.55 -21.85 19.89
C LYS A 65 -26.04 -22.19 19.83
N ALA A 66 -26.87 -21.53 20.64
CA ALA A 66 -28.32 -21.73 20.62
C ALA A 66 -28.98 -21.29 19.30
N LYS A 67 -28.37 -20.37 18.55
CA LYS A 67 -28.86 -19.87 17.25
C LYS A 67 -28.25 -20.61 16.05
N ALA A 68 -27.14 -21.33 16.26
CA ALA A 68 -26.41 -21.99 15.20
C ALA A 68 -27.18 -23.20 14.66
N ALA A 69 -27.05 -23.46 13.36
CA ALA A 69 -27.55 -24.68 12.75
C ALA A 69 -26.77 -25.91 13.27
N LYS A 70 -27.36 -27.11 13.16
CA LYS A 70 -26.72 -28.34 13.65
C LYS A 70 -25.45 -28.72 12.90
N ASP A 71 -25.35 -28.30 11.65
CA ASP A 71 -24.25 -28.53 10.71
C ASP A 71 -23.33 -27.31 10.55
N VAL A 72 -23.47 -26.32 11.44
CA VAL A 72 -22.57 -25.16 11.49
C VAL A 72 -21.11 -25.62 11.55
N ARG A 73 -20.24 -24.99 10.76
CA ARG A 73 -18.80 -25.24 10.89
C ARG A 73 -18.29 -24.44 12.09
N ASP A 74 -17.89 -25.18 13.12
CA ASP A 74 -17.35 -24.66 14.36
C ASP A 74 -15.82 -24.41 14.21
N ILE A 75 -15.39 -23.17 14.45
CA ILE A 75 -13.99 -22.72 14.42
C ILE A 75 -13.62 -22.16 15.79
N ASP A 76 -12.83 -22.92 16.53
CA ASP A 76 -12.22 -22.51 17.81
C ASP A 76 -10.86 -21.83 17.56
N LEU A 77 -10.76 -20.57 17.97
CA LEU A 77 -9.58 -19.71 17.87
C LEU A 77 -8.50 -20.05 18.92
N LYS A 78 -8.79 -20.89 19.91
CA LYS A 78 -7.81 -21.38 20.91
C LYS A 78 -7.03 -20.27 21.61
N GLY A 79 -7.68 -19.16 21.91
CA GLY A 79 -7.14 -17.97 22.56
C GLY A 79 -6.72 -16.86 21.60
N ALA A 80 -6.67 -17.12 20.28
CA ALA A 80 -6.34 -16.11 19.28
C ALA A 80 -7.38 -14.98 19.25
N ALA A 81 -6.94 -13.75 18.99
CA ALA A 81 -7.79 -12.57 18.99
C ALA A 81 -8.35 -12.28 17.60
N ALA A 82 -9.63 -11.91 17.51
CA ALA A 82 -10.31 -11.59 16.26
C ALA A 82 -10.77 -10.12 16.21
N TYR A 83 -10.86 -9.61 14.98
CA TYR A 83 -11.15 -8.21 14.64
C TYR A 83 -12.09 -8.14 13.44
N PRO A 84 -12.75 -6.99 13.17
CA PRO A 84 -13.30 -6.75 11.85
C PRO A 84 -12.19 -6.91 10.81
N GLY A 85 -12.53 -7.38 9.62
CA GLY A 85 -11.56 -7.61 8.54
C GLY A 85 -10.71 -6.37 8.26
N PHE A 86 -9.39 -6.53 8.33
CA PHE A 86 -8.46 -5.44 8.04
C PHE A 86 -8.46 -5.13 6.54
N VAL A 87 -8.50 -3.84 6.20
CA VAL A 87 -8.55 -3.33 4.84
C VAL A 87 -7.39 -2.37 4.61
N ASP A 88 -6.58 -2.64 3.59
CA ASP A 88 -5.50 -1.77 3.18
C ASP A 88 -6.06 -0.61 2.33
N ALA A 89 -6.16 0.60 2.88
CA ALA A 89 -6.86 1.69 2.20
C ALA A 89 -6.20 2.15 0.88
N HIS A 90 -4.93 1.82 0.66
CA HIS A 90 -4.13 2.22 -0.49
C HIS A 90 -3.03 1.21 -0.76
N ALA A 91 -3.11 0.51 -1.90
CA ALA A 91 -2.04 -0.35 -2.40
C ALA A 91 -2.11 -0.49 -3.93
N HIS A 92 -1.14 -1.19 -4.51
CA HIS A 92 -1.00 -1.45 -5.94
C HIS A 92 -0.95 -2.97 -6.20
N LEU A 93 -2.12 -3.58 -6.44
CA LEU A 93 -2.33 -5.03 -6.42
C LEU A 93 -1.44 -5.80 -7.40
N THR A 94 -1.39 -5.37 -8.67
CA THR A 94 -0.54 -6.00 -9.68
C THR A 94 0.93 -5.90 -9.28
N GLY A 95 1.35 -4.75 -8.72
CA GLY A 95 2.70 -4.50 -8.25
C GLY A 95 3.11 -5.41 -7.09
N ILE A 96 2.20 -5.66 -6.13
CA ILE A 96 2.42 -6.61 -5.03
C ILE A 96 2.73 -8.01 -5.59
N GLY A 97 1.94 -8.48 -6.55
CA GLY A 97 2.15 -9.79 -7.16
C GLY A 97 3.46 -9.87 -7.94
N LEU A 98 3.75 -8.85 -8.76
CA LEU A 98 4.98 -8.78 -9.54
C LEU A 98 6.22 -8.71 -8.65
N ARG A 99 6.17 -8.04 -7.50
CA ARG A 99 7.27 -8.04 -6.52
C ARG A 99 7.65 -9.47 -6.11
N GLU A 100 6.66 -10.34 -5.88
CA GLU A 100 6.90 -11.72 -5.46
C GLU A 100 7.34 -12.66 -6.61
N LEU A 101 7.14 -12.25 -7.87
CA LEU A 101 7.41 -13.05 -9.07
C LEU A 101 8.63 -12.56 -9.87
N THR A 102 9.20 -11.42 -9.50
CA THR A 102 10.35 -10.80 -10.19
C THR A 102 11.50 -10.56 -9.21
N LEU A 103 12.57 -9.88 -9.63
CA LEU A 103 13.70 -9.57 -8.76
C LEU A 103 13.28 -8.60 -7.64
N ASN A 104 13.04 -9.15 -6.46
CA ASN A 104 12.75 -8.39 -5.24
C ASN A 104 14.06 -7.93 -4.56
N LEU A 105 14.16 -6.62 -4.31
CA LEU A 105 15.32 -5.95 -3.73
C LEU A 105 15.03 -5.30 -2.36
N ASP A 106 13.87 -5.56 -1.74
CA ASP A 106 13.46 -4.96 -0.45
C ASP A 106 14.46 -5.24 0.70
N GLN A 107 15.29 -6.29 0.58
CA GLN A 107 16.20 -6.74 1.63
C GLN A 107 17.66 -6.30 1.44
N VAL A 108 17.99 -5.61 0.34
CA VAL A 108 19.39 -5.23 0.07
C VAL A 108 19.80 -4.01 0.90
N LYS A 109 20.97 -4.10 1.55
CA LYS A 109 21.47 -3.13 2.53
C LYS A 109 22.73 -2.39 2.08
N SER A 110 23.18 -2.63 0.85
CA SER A 110 24.35 -1.98 0.26
C SER A 110 24.31 -2.09 -1.26
N VAL A 111 25.14 -1.29 -1.93
CA VAL A 111 25.36 -1.44 -3.38
C VAL A 111 25.94 -2.81 -3.68
N ALA A 112 26.84 -3.30 -2.82
CA ALA A 112 27.43 -4.64 -2.95
C ALA A 112 26.37 -5.76 -2.93
N GLU A 113 25.40 -5.69 -2.03
CA GLU A 113 24.29 -6.65 -1.97
C GLU A 113 23.35 -6.53 -3.16
N LEU A 114 23.05 -5.31 -3.64
CA LEU A 114 22.30 -5.11 -4.87
C LEU A 114 22.99 -5.77 -6.07
N VAL A 115 24.30 -5.51 -6.25
CA VAL A 115 25.10 -6.11 -7.33
C VAL A 115 25.10 -7.63 -7.23
N ALA A 116 25.24 -8.18 -6.02
CA ALA A 116 25.20 -9.62 -5.80
C ALA A 116 23.82 -10.23 -6.16
N ALA A 117 22.73 -9.56 -5.76
CA ALA A 117 21.36 -10.00 -6.08
C ALA A 117 21.11 -9.98 -7.60
N VAL A 118 21.49 -8.90 -8.29
CA VAL A 118 21.37 -8.79 -9.75
C VAL A 118 22.21 -9.86 -10.45
N LYS A 119 23.44 -10.10 -9.99
CA LYS A 119 24.32 -11.14 -10.56
C LYS A 119 23.74 -12.54 -10.38
N ALA A 120 23.20 -12.85 -9.20
CA ALA A 120 22.55 -14.14 -8.94
C ALA A 120 21.31 -14.31 -9.82
N TYR A 121 20.48 -13.27 -9.94
CA TYR A 121 19.30 -13.28 -10.80
C TYR A 121 19.67 -13.46 -12.28
N ALA A 122 20.70 -12.75 -12.75
CA ALA A 122 21.21 -12.83 -14.11
C ALA A 122 21.71 -14.24 -14.45
N ALA A 123 22.35 -14.93 -13.50
CA ALA A 123 22.82 -16.30 -13.67
C ALA A 123 21.67 -17.32 -13.71
N ALA A 124 20.63 -17.12 -12.90
CA ALA A 124 19.43 -17.97 -12.90
C ALA A 124 18.54 -17.75 -14.13
N HIS A 125 18.58 -16.56 -14.73
CA HIS A 125 17.78 -16.17 -15.89
C HIS A 125 18.71 -15.68 -17.01
N PRO A 126 19.36 -16.58 -17.76
CA PRO A 126 20.44 -16.22 -18.70
C PRO A 126 19.97 -15.35 -19.89
N GLU A 127 18.67 -15.33 -20.17
CA GLU A 127 18.08 -14.59 -21.30
C GLU A 127 17.21 -13.42 -20.85
N GLY A 128 16.94 -12.49 -21.77
CA GLY A 128 16.01 -11.38 -21.57
C GLY A 128 16.58 -10.20 -20.77
N ALA A 129 15.74 -9.17 -20.61
CA ALA A 129 16.03 -8.03 -19.75
C ALA A 129 15.81 -8.38 -18.27
N ILE A 130 16.55 -7.72 -17.38
CA ILE A 130 16.38 -7.86 -15.93
C ILE A 130 15.59 -6.66 -15.43
N TYR A 131 14.46 -6.95 -14.79
CA TYR A 131 13.64 -5.97 -14.11
C TYR A 131 13.45 -6.41 -12.67
N GLY A 132 13.53 -5.43 -11.76
CA GLY A 132 13.33 -5.65 -10.33
C GLY A 132 12.99 -4.34 -9.65
N ARG A 133 12.59 -4.43 -8.38
CA ARG A 133 12.28 -3.25 -7.57
C ARG A 133 12.51 -3.48 -6.09
N GLY A 134 12.48 -2.41 -5.32
CA GLY A 134 12.46 -2.48 -3.85
C GLY A 134 13.71 -1.96 -3.16
N TRP A 135 14.75 -1.58 -3.91
CA TRP A 135 15.97 -1.05 -3.32
C TRP A 135 15.73 0.35 -2.74
N ILE A 136 16.34 0.64 -1.59
CA ILE A 136 16.35 1.96 -0.97
C ILE A 136 17.68 2.17 -0.24
N GLU A 137 18.38 3.23 -0.60
CA GLU A 137 19.78 3.46 -0.23
C GLU A 137 19.97 4.21 1.10
N THR A 138 18.90 4.65 1.75
CA THR A 138 18.95 5.55 2.93
C THR A 138 19.92 5.07 4.02
N HIS A 139 20.04 3.76 4.21
CA HIS A 139 20.90 3.13 5.23
C HIS A 139 22.17 2.51 4.67
N TRP A 140 22.40 2.62 3.36
CA TRP A 140 23.53 1.97 2.73
C TRP A 140 24.83 2.66 3.13
N PRO A 141 25.88 1.89 3.46
CA PRO A 141 27.16 2.45 3.90
C PRO A 141 27.79 3.37 2.84
N GLU A 142 27.49 3.16 1.56
CA GLU A 142 28.02 3.95 0.45
C GLU A 142 27.42 5.37 0.35
N LYS A 143 26.26 5.64 0.98
CA LYS A 143 25.58 6.96 0.97
C LYS A 143 25.38 7.55 -0.43
N ARG A 144 25.12 6.70 -1.42
CA ARG A 144 24.86 7.08 -2.81
C ARG A 144 23.83 6.15 -3.43
N PHE A 145 23.18 6.62 -4.48
CA PHE A 145 22.39 5.76 -5.36
C PHE A 145 23.29 4.73 -6.08
N PRO A 146 22.74 3.57 -6.48
CA PRO A 146 23.36 2.73 -7.50
C PRO A 146 23.43 3.48 -8.84
N THR A 147 24.39 3.09 -9.67
CA THR A 147 24.65 3.69 -10.98
C THR A 147 24.63 2.62 -12.07
N LYS A 148 24.61 3.04 -13.34
CA LYS A 148 24.75 2.14 -14.49
C LYS A 148 26.00 1.27 -14.40
N ALA A 149 27.11 1.79 -13.83
CA ALA A 149 28.35 1.06 -13.67
C ALA A 149 28.22 -0.11 -12.68
N ASP A 150 27.44 0.06 -11.61
CA ASP A 150 27.15 -1.03 -10.66
C ASP A 150 26.35 -2.15 -11.37
N LEU A 151 25.39 -1.78 -12.22
CA LEU A 151 24.58 -2.74 -12.98
C LEU A 151 25.37 -3.44 -14.09
N ASP A 152 26.22 -2.71 -14.80
CA ASP A 152 27.07 -3.26 -15.86
C ASP A 152 28.08 -4.27 -15.30
N ALA A 153 28.58 -4.05 -14.08
CA ALA A 153 29.42 -5.02 -13.37
C ALA A 153 28.65 -6.27 -12.94
N ALA A 154 27.37 -6.13 -12.57
CA ALA A 154 26.52 -7.24 -12.15
C ALA A 154 26.07 -8.13 -13.31
N ALA A 155 25.72 -7.53 -14.45
CA ALA A 155 25.18 -8.20 -15.62
C ALA A 155 25.70 -7.56 -16.94
N PRO A 156 26.97 -7.81 -17.32
CA PRO A 156 27.61 -7.14 -18.45
C PRO A 156 26.81 -7.24 -19.76
N GLY A 157 26.56 -6.10 -20.40
CA GLY A 157 25.86 -6.00 -21.68
C GLY A 157 24.36 -6.26 -21.64
N ARG A 158 23.79 -6.61 -20.47
CA ARG A 158 22.35 -6.84 -20.33
C ARG A 158 21.59 -5.55 -20.04
N ILE A 159 20.37 -5.48 -20.56
CA ILE A 159 19.40 -4.47 -20.17
C ILE A 159 18.96 -4.77 -18.74
N VAL A 160 19.24 -3.83 -17.82
CA VAL A 160 18.81 -3.88 -16.43
C VAL A 160 18.15 -2.55 -16.08
N VAL A 161 16.94 -2.58 -15.53
CA VAL A 161 16.30 -1.40 -14.93
C VAL A 161 15.72 -1.81 -13.59
N LEU A 162 16.10 -1.10 -12.53
CA LEU A 162 15.66 -1.41 -11.17
C LEU A 162 14.92 -0.22 -10.57
N GLY A 163 13.66 -0.41 -10.18
CA GLY A 163 12.85 0.61 -9.51
C GLY A 163 13.22 0.75 -8.04
N ARG A 164 13.36 1.99 -7.57
CA ARG A 164 13.49 2.32 -6.15
C ARG A 164 12.19 1.93 -5.42
N SER A 165 12.29 1.63 -4.12
CA SER A 165 11.12 1.22 -3.31
C SER A 165 9.95 2.22 -3.42
N ASP A 166 10.22 3.52 -3.34
CA ASP A 166 9.21 4.60 -3.42
C ASP A 166 8.51 4.75 -4.78
N GLY A 167 8.96 4.06 -5.83
CA GLY A 167 8.38 4.17 -7.18
C GLY A 167 8.67 5.48 -7.91
N HIS A 168 9.41 6.42 -7.30
CA HIS A 168 9.72 7.74 -7.85
C HIS A 168 11.12 7.83 -8.46
N ALA A 169 11.86 6.72 -8.52
CA ALA A 169 13.14 6.64 -9.19
C ALA A 169 13.44 5.25 -9.76
N SER A 170 14.28 5.19 -10.79
CA SER A 170 14.87 3.96 -11.29
C SER A 170 16.34 4.14 -11.65
N VAL A 171 17.12 3.06 -11.56
CA VAL A 171 18.49 2.97 -12.10
C VAL A 171 18.49 2.08 -13.34
N ALA A 172 19.10 2.55 -14.43
CA ALA A 172 19.18 1.84 -15.71
C ALA A 172 20.64 1.54 -16.10
N SER A 173 20.92 0.35 -16.64
CA SER A 173 22.24 -0.05 -17.12
C SER A 173 22.66 0.70 -18.38
N SER A 174 23.94 0.64 -18.76
CA SER A 174 24.40 1.29 -19.99
C SER A 174 23.69 0.74 -21.23
N ALA A 175 23.40 -0.56 -21.27
CA ALA A 175 22.64 -1.19 -22.35
C ALA A 175 21.19 -0.68 -22.40
N ALA A 176 20.56 -0.44 -21.25
CA ALA A 176 19.21 0.11 -21.19
C ALA A 176 19.17 1.56 -21.69
N LEU A 177 20.08 2.42 -21.23
CA LEU A 177 20.20 3.81 -21.68
C LEU A 177 20.48 3.90 -23.19
N ALA A 178 21.39 3.06 -23.69
CA ALA A 178 21.73 3.02 -25.11
C ALA A 178 20.52 2.61 -25.98
N LYS A 179 19.75 1.60 -25.56
CA LYS A 179 18.53 1.19 -26.27
C LYS A 179 17.44 2.27 -26.24
N ALA A 180 17.36 3.05 -25.16
CA ALA A 180 16.46 4.20 -25.06
C ALA A 180 16.95 5.46 -25.80
N GLY A 181 18.19 5.46 -26.32
CA GLY A 181 18.77 6.65 -26.95
C GLY A 181 19.06 7.81 -25.98
N ILE A 182 19.24 7.51 -24.68
CA ILE A 182 19.51 8.52 -23.66
C ILE A 182 21.00 8.89 -23.69
N THR A 183 21.30 10.17 -23.87
CA THR A 183 22.66 10.72 -24.00
C THR A 183 22.84 11.95 -23.10
N ALA A 184 24.07 12.50 -23.02
CA ALA A 184 24.32 13.77 -22.33
C ALA A 184 23.44 14.94 -22.83
N ALA A 185 22.98 14.90 -24.09
CA ALA A 185 22.14 15.93 -24.70
C ALA A 185 20.64 15.70 -24.49
N THR A 186 20.21 14.56 -23.94
CA THR A 186 18.79 14.27 -23.72
C THR A 186 18.21 15.24 -22.68
N PRO A 187 17.18 16.04 -23.03
CA PRO A 187 16.52 16.90 -22.07
C PRO A 187 15.69 16.05 -21.10
N ALA A 188 15.62 16.47 -19.83
CA ALA A 188 14.71 15.86 -18.87
C ALA A 188 13.26 16.23 -19.23
N PRO A 189 12.30 15.29 -19.19
CA PRO A 189 10.90 15.60 -19.41
C PRO A 189 10.36 16.52 -18.31
N ALA A 190 9.30 17.28 -18.60
CA ALA A 190 8.63 18.10 -17.58
C ALA A 190 8.20 17.22 -16.40
N GLY A 191 8.55 17.61 -15.17
CA GLY A 191 8.28 16.82 -13.96
C GLY A 191 9.20 15.59 -13.80
N GLY A 192 10.38 15.58 -14.42
CA GLY A 192 11.38 14.52 -14.23
C GLY A 192 12.81 15.05 -14.24
N GLN A 193 13.75 14.22 -13.76
CA GLN A 193 15.17 14.54 -13.72
C GLN A 193 16.02 13.35 -14.19
N ILE A 194 17.06 13.63 -14.98
CA ILE A 194 18.09 12.66 -15.37
C ILE A 194 19.36 13.04 -14.61
N LEU A 195 19.84 12.19 -13.70
CA LEU A 195 21.09 12.48 -13.00
C LEU A 195 22.29 12.18 -13.91
N LYS A 196 23.36 12.96 -13.71
CA LYS A 196 24.56 12.93 -14.53
C LYS A 196 25.79 12.76 -13.66
N GLY A 197 26.75 11.98 -14.15
CA GLY A 197 28.06 11.83 -13.54
C GLY A 197 28.95 13.06 -13.75
N ALA A 198 30.15 13.02 -13.18
CA ALA A 198 31.14 14.09 -13.30
C ALA A 198 31.61 14.36 -14.73
N ASP A 199 31.45 13.39 -15.64
CA ASP A 199 31.74 13.50 -17.08
C ASP A 199 30.59 14.12 -17.89
N GLY A 200 29.50 14.51 -17.22
CA GLY A 200 28.29 15.06 -17.85
C GLY A 200 27.42 14.02 -18.55
N GLN A 201 27.77 12.73 -18.50
CA GLN A 201 26.97 11.64 -19.05
C GLN A 201 25.89 11.21 -18.05
N PRO A 202 24.74 10.70 -18.52
CA PRO A 202 23.74 10.09 -17.63
C PRO A 202 24.37 8.96 -16.81
N ASP A 203 24.19 9.00 -15.48
CA ASP A 203 24.77 8.00 -14.56
C ASP A 203 23.90 6.75 -14.39
N GLY A 204 22.70 6.75 -14.98
CA GLY A 204 21.71 5.68 -14.89
C GLY A 204 20.47 6.03 -14.07
N MET A 205 20.53 7.06 -13.21
CA MET A 205 19.42 7.44 -12.35
C MET A 205 18.40 8.33 -13.08
N LEU A 206 17.14 7.91 -13.04
CA LEU A 206 15.99 8.57 -13.66
C LEU A 206 14.92 8.80 -12.59
N ILE A 207 14.57 10.06 -12.36
CA ILE A 207 13.62 10.49 -11.31
C ILE A 207 12.28 10.90 -11.92
N ASP A 208 11.18 10.48 -11.28
CA ASP A 208 9.81 10.80 -11.65
C ASP A 208 9.51 10.56 -13.14
N HIS A 209 9.04 11.56 -13.90
CA HIS A 209 8.69 11.38 -15.30
C HIS A 209 9.86 10.93 -16.18
N ALA A 210 11.12 11.11 -15.76
CA ALA A 210 12.28 10.62 -16.51
C ALA A 210 12.34 9.09 -16.56
N GLN A 211 11.71 8.37 -15.63
CA GLN A 211 11.61 6.90 -15.67
C GLN A 211 10.90 6.40 -16.94
N SER A 212 9.99 7.20 -17.51
CA SER A 212 9.28 6.85 -18.74
C SER A 212 10.22 6.68 -19.95
N LEU A 213 11.40 7.30 -19.93
CA LEU A 213 12.37 7.22 -21.02
C LEU A 213 12.91 5.80 -21.24
N VAL A 214 12.89 4.96 -20.20
CA VAL A 214 13.33 3.55 -20.29
C VAL A 214 12.18 2.56 -20.19
N LYS A 215 10.92 3.02 -20.19
CA LYS A 215 9.76 2.15 -20.06
C LYS A 215 9.67 1.12 -21.19
N ASP A 216 9.90 1.56 -22.43
CA ASP A 216 9.76 0.70 -23.62
C ASP A 216 11.00 -0.18 -23.88
N VAL A 217 12.05 -0.02 -23.07
CA VAL A 217 13.25 -0.86 -23.14
C VAL A 217 12.98 -2.26 -22.59
N ILE A 218 12.05 -2.38 -21.64
CA ILE A 218 11.62 -3.63 -21.02
C ILE A 218 10.25 -4.04 -21.60
N PRO A 219 10.07 -5.29 -22.06
CA PRO A 219 8.76 -5.77 -22.47
C PRO A 219 7.74 -5.66 -21.32
N PRO A 220 6.52 -5.19 -21.58
CA PRO A 220 5.48 -5.20 -20.55
C PRO A 220 5.21 -6.64 -20.07
N PRO A 221 4.81 -6.84 -18.80
CA PRO A 221 4.40 -8.15 -18.32
C PRO A 221 3.35 -8.78 -19.22
N SER A 222 3.54 -10.06 -19.55
CA SER A 222 2.55 -10.82 -20.32
C SER A 222 1.23 -10.94 -19.55
N GLU A 223 0.12 -11.17 -20.25
CA GLU A 223 -1.17 -11.40 -19.60
C GLU A 223 -1.10 -12.55 -18.58
N THR A 224 -0.41 -13.64 -18.92
CA THR A 224 -0.19 -14.79 -18.03
C THR A 224 0.50 -14.36 -16.73
N LEU A 225 1.57 -13.56 -16.83
CA LEU A 225 2.30 -13.08 -15.66
C LEU A 225 1.44 -12.13 -14.82
N LYS A 226 0.64 -11.25 -15.46
CA LYS A 226 -0.30 -10.36 -14.75
C LYS A 226 -1.36 -11.16 -13.96
N ARG A 227 -1.94 -12.20 -14.56
CA ARG A 227 -2.91 -13.08 -13.87
C ARG A 227 -2.28 -13.79 -12.68
N GLU A 228 -1.07 -14.31 -12.86
CA GLU A 228 -0.32 -14.95 -11.77
C GLU A 228 -0.01 -13.95 -10.65
N ALA A 229 0.40 -12.73 -11.00
CA ALA A 229 0.64 -11.65 -10.05
C ALA A 229 -0.62 -11.30 -9.25
N LEU A 230 -1.78 -11.13 -9.89
CA LEU A 230 -3.04 -10.84 -9.21
C LEU A 230 -3.42 -11.94 -8.21
N ARG A 231 -3.33 -13.22 -8.62
CA ARG A 231 -3.58 -14.36 -7.73
C ARG A 231 -2.60 -14.38 -6.54
N LYS A 232 -1.30 -14.22 -6.83
CA LYS A 232 -0.24 -14.21 -5.83
C LYS A 232 -0.44 -13.08 -4.82
N ALA A 233 -0.83 -11.90 -5.28
CA ALA A 233 -1.10 -10.76 -4.42
C ALA A 233 -2.30 -11.01 -3.51
N GLY A 234 -3.42 -11.51 -4.05
CA GLY A 234 -4.61 -11.85 -3.26
C GLY A 234 -4.32 -12.91 -2.19
N GLN A 235 -3.56 -13.96 -2.54
CA GLN A 235 -3.14 -14.99 -1.59
C GLN A 235 -2.22 -14.44 -0.50
N LEU A 236 -1.22 -13.64 -0.89
CA LEU A 236 -0.30 -13.01 0.06
C LEU A 236 -1.07 -12.11 1.05
N TYR A 237 -1.97 -11.27 0.54
CA TYR A 237 -2.77 -10.38 1.37
C TYR A 237 -3.69 -11.14 2.33
N ALA A 238 -4.42 -12.14 1.83
CA ALA A 238 -5.26 -12.98 2.68
C ALA A 238 -4.43 -13.68 3.78
N SER A 239 -3.25 -14.22 3.45
CA SER A 239 -2.34 -14.86 4.43
C SER A 239 -1.74 -13.90 5.46
N ARG A 240 -1.76 -12.59 5.20
CA ARG A 240 -1.33 -11.55 6.14
C ARG A 240 -2.47 -11.02 7.02
N GLY A 241 -3.71 -11.40 6.73
CA GLY A 241 -4.88 -10.92 7.47
C GLY A 241 -5.66 -9.81 6.77
N TRP A 242 -5.34 -9.43 5.53
CA TRP A 242 -6.13 -8.46 4.79
C TRP A 242 -7.38 -9.11 4.19
N THR A 243 -8.56 -8.52 4.41
CA THR A 243 -9.83 -8.93 3.78
C THR A 243 -10.14 -8.13 2.52
N GLY A 244 -9.48 -6.98 2.33
CA GLY A 244 -9.59 -6.19 1.11
C GLY A 244 -8.58 -5.06 1.01
N LEU A 245 -8.63 -4.35 -0.12
CA LEU A 245 -7.78 -3.18 -0.38
C LEU A 245 -8.44 -2.13 -1.28
N GLY A 246 -7.94 -0.89 -1.19
CA GLY A 246 -8.07 0.14 -2.22
C GLY A 246 -6.93 0.01 -3.24
N ASN A 247 -7.23 -0.44 -4.45
CA ASN A 247 -6.24 -0.67 -5.51
C ASN A 247 -6.09 0.57 -6.39
N MET A 248 -4.90 1.14 -6.42
CA MET A 248 -4.63 2.45 -7.04
C MET A 248 -3.95 2.32 -8.41
N SER A 249 -4.24 3.29 -9.28
CA SER A 249 -3.64 3.42 -10.62
C SER A 249 -3.88 2.21 -11.52
N VAL A 250 -5.13 1.72 -11.52
CA VAL A 250 -5.51 0.48 -12.21
C VAL A 250 -5.71 0.75 -13.70
N MET A 251 -5.07 -0.07 -14.53
CA MET A 251 -5.27 -0.05 -15.98
C MET A 251 -6.51 -0.86 -16.37
N ALA A 252 -7.10 -0.55 -17.53
CA ALA A 252 -8.34 -1.21 -17.99
C ALA A 252 -8.15 -2.72 -18.25
N ASP A 253 -6.98 -3.13 -18.74
CA ASP A 253 -6.64 -4.53 -18.95
C ASP A 253 -6.48 -5.27 -17.62
N ASP A 254 -5.75 -4.70 -16.65
CA ASP A 254 -5.60 -5.26 -15.30
C ASP A 254 -6.95 -5.44 -14.59
N LEU A 255 -7.87 -4.48 -14.73
CA LEU A 255 -9.23 -4.59 -14.20
C LEU A 255 -10.01 -5.74 -14.85
N ALA A 256 -9.89 -5.92 -16.17
CA ALA A 256 -10.55 -7.01 -16.88
C ALA A 256 -10.03 -8.38 -16.43
N LEU A 257 -8.70 -8.52 -16.27
CA LEU A 257 -8.09 -9.73 -15.74
C LEU A 257 -8.56 -10.00 -14.32
N LEU A 258 -8.56 -9.00 -13.44
CA LEU A 258 -9.00 -9.14 -12.05
C LEU A 258 -10.47 -9.58 -11.94
N ARG A 259 -11.36 -8.98 -12.72
CA ARG A 259 -12.79 -9.38 -12.79
C ARG A 259 -12.94 -10.84 -13.23
N ASP A 260 -12.16 -11.26 -14.23
CA ASP A 260 -12.19 -12.64 -14.73
C ASP A 260 -11.63 -13.64 -13.72
N GLU A 261 -10.54 -13.31 -13.02
CA GLU A 261 -10.00 -14.14 -11.92
C GLU A 261 -10.99 -14.27 -10.75
N ALA A 262 -11.68 -13.19 -10.39
CA ALA A 262 -12.74 -13.23 -9.38
C ALA A 262 -13.94 -14.09 -9.83
N ALA A 263 -14.41 -13.91 -11.07
CA ALA A 263 -15.52 -14.68 -11.63
C ALA A 263 -15.24 -16.19 -11.70
N LYS A 264 -13.98 -16.57 -11.93
CA LYS A 264 -13.50 -17.97 -11.90
C LYS A 264 -13.29 -18.51 -10.50
N GLY A 265 -13.45 -17.70 -9.46
CA GLY A 265 -13.19 -18.08 -8.08
C GLY A 265 -11.71 -18.30 -7.79
N ALA A 266 -10.80 -17.61 -8.50
CA ALA A 266 -9.36 -17.65 -8.28
C ALA A 266 -8.83 -16.46 -7.46
N PHE A 267 -9.70 -15.52 -7.09
CA PHE A 267 -9.39 -14.35 -6.27
C PHE A 267 -10.47 -14.16 -5.19
N HIS A 268 -10.06 -13.90 -3.94
CA HIS A 268 -10.93 -14.07 -2.77
C HIS A 268 -10.96 -12.90 -1.76
N ILE A 269 -10.30 -11.78 -2.05
CA ILE A 269 -10.37 -10.58 -1.21
C ILE A 269 -11.12 -9.46 -1.93
N ARG A 270 -11.56 -8.43 -1.19
CA ARG A 270 -12.27 -7.29 -1.78
C ARG A 270 -11.32 -6.28 -2.40
N VAL A 271 -11.71 -5.68 -3.51
CA VAL A 271 -10.90 -4.67 -4.20
C VAL A 271 -11.76 -3.49 -4.63
N ASP A 272 -11.46 -2.31 -4.08
CA ASP A 272 -11.98 -1.03 -4.53
C ASP A 272 -10.95 -0.36 -5.46
N ASN A 273 -11.19 -0.40 -6.76
CA ASN A 273 -10.24 0.06 -7.79
C ASN A 273 -10.40 1.55 -8.10
N TYR A 274 -9.27 2.24 -8.18
CA TYR A 274 -9.14 3.62 -8.65
C TYR A 274 -8.34 3.62 -9.94
N MET A 275 -9.00 3.96 -11.04
CA MET A 275 -8.44 3.81 -12.37
C MET A 275 -7.35 4.85 -12.63
N ASP A 276 -6.28 4.43 -13.29
CA ASP A 276 -5.37 5.35 -13.95
C ASP A 276 -6.16 6.19 -14.99
N PRO A 277 -5.83 7.48 -15.23
CA PRO A 277 -6.54 8.30 -16.21
C PRO A 277 -6.64 7.67 -17.60
N SER A 278 -5.64 6.91 -18.04
CA SER A 278 -5.66 6.19 -19.32
C SER A 278 -6.58 4.97 -19.32
N GLY A 279 -6.86 4.38 -18.15
CA GLY A 279 -7.81 3.29 -17.94
C GLY A 279 -9.21 3.74 -17.49
N ALA A 280 -9.44 5.04 -17.27
CA ALA A 280 -10.63 5.56 -16.59
C ALA A 280 -11.88 5.72 -17.48
N ALA A 281 -11.81 5.39 -18.77
CA ALA A 281 -12.91 5.63 -19.72
C ALA A 281 -14.23 5.01 -19.26
N GLU A 282 -14.20 3.79 -18.70
CA GLU A 282 -15.41 3.13 -18.22
C GLU A 282 -16.04 3.86 -17.03
N VAL A 283 -15.27 4.18 -15.98
CA VAL A 283 -15.79 4.82 -14.77
C VAL A 283 -16.23 6.25 -15.04
N LEU A 284 -15.55 6.99 -15.92
CA LEU A 284 -15.94 8.35 -16.29
C LEU A 284 -17.20 8.40 -17.16
N ALA A 285 -17.58 7.29 -17.80
CA ALA A 285 -18.81 7.20 -18.57
C ALA A 285 -20.00 6.70 -17.75
N LYS A 286 -19.78 5.75 -16.82
CA LYS A 286 -20.86 5.01 -16.15
C LYS A 286 -20.95 5.28 -14.64
N GLY A 287 -19.96 5.94 -14.04
CA GLY A 287 -19.82 6.07 -12.58
C GLY A 287 -19.28 4.81 -11.91
N PRO A 288 -19.26 4.77 -10.56
CA PRO A 288 -18.82 3.61 -9.79
C PRO A 288 -19.61 2.34 -10.09
N GLN A 289 -18.92 1.19 -10.04
CA GLN A 289 -19.49 -0.11 -10.41
C GLN A 289 -19.06 -1.22 -9.45
N THR A 290 -19.84 -2.28 -9.41
CA THR A 290 -19.51 -3.53 -8.72
C THR A 290 -19.71 -4.68 -9.70
N ASP A 291 -18.79 -5.64 -9.69
CA ASP A 291 -18.91 -6.85 -10.51
C ASP A 291 -19.97 -7.82 -9.96
N ALA A 292 -20.20 -8.93 -10.67
CA ALA A 292 -21.21 -9.92 -10.27
C ALA A 292 -20.82 -10.68 -8.99
N THR A 293 -19.53 -10.74 -8.64
CA THR A 293 -19.07 -11.42 -7.42
C THR A 293 -19.26 -10.56 -6.17
N GLY A 294 -19.33 -9.24 -6.32
CA GLY A 294 -19.34 -8.29 -5.21
C GLY A 294 -17.96 -8.01 -4.62
N LEU A 295 -16.92 -8.71 -5.08
CA LEU A 295 -15.54 -8.53 -4.62
C LEU A 295 -14.84 -7.38 -5.35
N ILE A 296 -15.10 -7.20 -6.65
CA ILE A 296 -14.35 -6.27 -7.48
C ILE A 296 -15.21 -5.05 -7.81
N ARG A 297 -14.78 -3.89 -7.32
CA ARG A 297 -15.48 -2.61 -7.47
C ARG A 297 -14.60 -1.62 -8.18
N VAL A 298 -15.19 -0.73 -8.95
CA VAL A 298 -14.53 0.46 -9.51
C VAL A 298 -15.11 1.66 -8.81
N ARG A 299 -14.27 2.45 -8.15
CA ARG A 299 -14.69 3.54 -7.28
C ARG A 299 -14.43 4.92 -7.82
N GLY A 300 -13.38 5.08 -8.60
CA GLY A 300 -12.87 6.40 -8.90
C GLY A 300 -11.68 6.40 -9.84
N ILE A 301 -10.98 7.53 -9.84
CA ILE A 301 -9.74 7.75 -10.58
C ILE A 301 -8.62 8.10 -9.60
N LYS A 302 -7.39 7.69 -9.92
CA LYS A 302 -6.16 8.08 -9.20
C LYS A 302 -5.42 9.16 -10.01
N LEU A 303 -5.04 10.25 -9.34
CA LEU A 303 -4.29 11.37 -9.90
C LEU A 303 -3.05 11.66 -9.03
N TYR A 304 -2.12 12.46 -9.55
CA TYR A 304 -0.85 12.78 -8.90
C TYR A 304 -0.56 14.28 -8.89
N MET A 305 -0.44 14.87 -7.71
CA MET A 305 -0.08 16.28 -7.58
C MET A 305 1.43 16.49 -7.65
N ASP A 306 2.20 15.69 -6.91
CA ASP A 306 3.65 15.83 -6.72
C ASP A 306 4.37 14.46 -6.62
N GLY A 307 5.69 14.48 -6.40
CA GLY A 307 6.51 13.28 -6.19
C GLY A 307 6.60 12.86 -4.72
N ALA A 308 7.70 12.20 -4.34
CA ALA A 308 7.96 11.76 -2.96
C ALA A 308 8.99 12.62 -2.22
N LEU A 309 8.93 12.60 -0.87
CA LEU A 309 9.83 13.35 -0.01
C LEU A 309 11.28 12.84 -0.12
N GLY A 310 11.48 11.51 -0.17
CA GLY A 310 12.81 10.89 -0.20
C GLY A 310 13.64 11.27 -1.42
N SER A 311 13.02 11.24 -2.60
CA SER A 311 13.60 11.63 -3.90
C SER A 311 13.58 13.13 -4.16
N ARG A 312 13.04 13.94 -3.25
CA ARG A 312 12.85 15.39 -3.36
C ARG A 312 11.86 15.84 -4.45
N GLY A 313 10.95 14.94 -4.82
CA GLY A 313 9.86 15.23 -5.77
C GLY A 313 8.62 15.86 -5.12
N ALA A 314 8.41 15.70 -3.81
CA ALA A 314 7.26 16.28 -3.10
C ALA A 314 7.28 17.80 -3.17
N ALA A 315 6.13 18.41 -3.46
CA ALA A 315 6.02 19.85 -3.68
C ALA A 315 5.93 20.58 -2.34
N LEU A 316 6.98 21.33 -1.99
CA LEU A 316 7.08 22.05 -0.72
C LEU A 316 6.76 23.56 -0.84
N LEU A 317 6.24 24.19 0.22
CA LEU A 317 6.05 25.67 0.27
C LEU A 317 7.38 26.40 0.43
N GLU A 318 8.29 25.81 1.19
CA GLU A 318 9.66 26.29 1.40
C GLU A 318 10.67 25.27 0.84
N PRO A 319 11.88 25.69 0.42
CA PRO A 319 12.88 24.78 -0.13
C PRO A 319 13.18 23.58 0.78
N TYR A 320 13.63 22.48 0.18
CA TYR A 320 14.20 21.37 0.95
C TYR A 320 15.36 21.88 1.83
N SER A 321 15.45 21.41 3.06
CA SER A 321 16.53 21.83 3.97
C SER A 321 17.89 21.28 3.55
N ASP A 322 17.93 20.23 2.73
CA ASP A 322 19.16 19.59 2.23
C ASP A 322 19.37 19.72 0.71
N ALA A 323 18.56 20.51 0.01
CA ALA A 323 18.70 20.75 -1.42
C ALA A 323 18.02 22.04 -1.85
N GLU A 324 18.52 22.65 -2.91
CA GLU A 324 17.81 23.75 -3.57
C GLU A 324 16.58 23.20 -4.33
N GLY A 325 15.43 23.86 -4.19
CA GLY A 325 14.22 23.54 -4.95
C GLY A 325 12.99 23.28 -4.08
N LEU A 326 11.81 23.35 -4.70
CA LEU A 326 10.50 23.21 -4.07
C LEU A 326 9.80 21.90 -4.45
N GLY A 327 10.53 20.94 -5.02
CA GLY A 327 9.96 19.72 -5.62
C GLY A 327 9.15 19.99 -6.89
N LEU A 328 8.36 18.99 -7.30
CA LEU A 328 7.75 18.90 -8.63
C LEU A 328 6.23 18.92 -8.57
N GLN A 329 5.59 19.58 -9.54
CA GLN A 329 4.16 19.43 -9.81
C GLN A 329 4.00 18.51 -11.04
N LEU A 330 3.29 17.40 -10.87
CA LEU A 330 3.14 16.38 -11.90
C LEU A 330 1.92 16.63 -12.80
N THR A 331 0.77 16.97 -12.21
CA THR A 331 -0.46 17.25 -12.96
C THR A 331 -0.61 18.74 -13.25
N GLN A 332 -0.94 19.07 -14.50
CA GLN A 332 -1.29 20.43 -14.90
C GLN A 332 -2.72 20.77 -14.46
N ARG A 333 -2.93 21.98 -13.93
CA ARG A 333 -4.18 22.42 -13.31
C ARG A 333 -5.42 22.17 -14.18
N ASP A 334 -5.42 22.66 -15.41
CA ASP A 334 -6.61 22.60 -16.26
C ASP A 334 -6.96 21.16 -16.67
N GLN A 335 -5.94 20.32 -16.87
CA GLN A 335 -6.12 18.89 -17.14
C GLN A 335 -6.69 18.17 -15.91
N GLY A 336 -6.14 18.43 -14.73
CA GLY A 336 -6.60 17.87 -13.46
C GLY A 336 -8.05 18.26 -13.15
N LEU A 337 -8.37 19.55 -13.20
CA LEU A 337 -9.74 20.04 -12.95
C LEU A 337 -10.76 19.53 -13.96
N ALA A 338 -10.38 19.38 -15.24
CA ALA A 338 -11.26 18.78 -16.24
C ALA A 338 -11.62 17.33 -15.90
N LEU A 339 -10.65 16.53 -15.45
CA LEU A 339 -10.89 15.15 -15.02
C LEU A 339 -11.73 15.10 -13.73
N MET A 340 -11.45 15.96 -12.76
CA MET A 340 -12.23 16.08 -11.52
C MET A 340 -13.70 16.41 -11.79
N LYS A 341 -13.98 17.36 -12.69
CA LYS A 341 -15.34 17.72 -13.10
C LYS A 341 -16.07 16.55 -13.77
N LYS A 342 -15.39 15.79 -14.63
CA LYS A 342 -15.93 14.56 -15.22
C LYS A 342 -16.24 13.49 -14.16
N ALA A 343 -15.31 13.24 -13.24
CA ALA A 343 -15.50 12.28 -12.16
C ALA A 343 -16.70 12.66 -11.28
N LYS A 344 -16.80 13.94 -10.89
CA LYS A 344 -17.93 14.45 -10.10
C LYS A 344 -19.28 14.24 -10.78
N ALA A 345 -19.37 14.50 -12.09
CA ALA A 345 -20.62 14.37 -12.86
C ALA A 345 -21.21 12.96 -12.82
N VAL A 346 -20.38 11.93 -12.58
CA VAL A 346 -20.79 10.52 -12.48
C VAL A 346 -20.61 9.95 -11.07
N SER A 347 -20.43 10.81 -10.06
CA SER A 347 -20.21 10.42 -8.66
C SER A 347 -19.00 9.49 -8.45
N ALA A 348 -18.01 9.54 -9.34
CA ALA A 348 -16.73 8.86 -9.15
C ALA A 348 -15.87 9.64 -8.15
N GLN A 349 -15.20 8.90 -7.26
CA GLN A 349 -14.30 9.51 -6.28
C GLN A 349 -12.97 9.88 -6.97
N VAL A 350 -12.35 10.99 -6.54
CA VAL A 350 -10.98 11.32 -6.92
C VAL A 350 -10.07 10.97 -5.75
N ALA A 351 -9.07 10.13 -6.03
CA ALA A 351 -7.93 9.89 -5.15
C ALA A 351 -6.73 10.66 -5.71
N MET A 352 -6.23 11.64 -4.97
CA MET A 352 -5.11 12.46 -5.41
C MET A 352 -3.90 12.19 -4.51
N HIS A 353 -2.81 11.70 -5.09
CA HIS A 353 -1.51 11.69 -4.42
C HIS A 353 -1.05 13.11 -4.14
N ALA A 354 -0.78 13.44 -2.87
CA ALA A 354 -0.14 14.68 -2.46
C ALA A 354 0.71 14.46 -1.20
N ILE A 355 2.03 14.61 -1.33
CA ILE A 355 2.98 14.37 -0.23
C ILE A 355 3.39 15.67 0.45
N GLY A 356 3.85 16.66 -0.31
CA GLY A 356 4.34 17.93 0.23
C GLY A 356 3.20 18.87 0.65
N ASP A 357 3.51 19.82 1.53
CA ASP A 357 2.56 20.84 2.01
C ASP A 357 1.99 21.70 0.88
N ARG A 358 2.82 22.13 -0.09
CA ARG A 358 2.34 22.83 -1.30
C ARG A 358 1.50 21.92 -2.18
N GLY A 359 1.87 20.64 -2.31
CA GLY A 359 1.08 19.63 -3.01
C GLY A 359 -0.33 19.49 -2.41
N ASN A 360 -0.41 19.31 -1.10
CA ASN A 360 -1.66 19.21 -0.35
C ASN A 360 -2.51 20.49 -0.49
N ARG A 361 -1.91 21.67 -0.38
CA ARG A 361 -2.59 22.96 -0.58
C ARG A 361 -3.21 23.06 -1.97
N MET A 362 -2.44 22.78 -3.02
CA MET A 362 -2.95 22.80 -4.39
C MET A 362 -4.10 21.82 -4.59
N THR A 363 -4.00 20.60 -4.04
CA THR A 363 -5.07 19.61 -4.13
C THR A 363 -6.34 20.07 -3.42
N LEU A 364 -6.22 20.64 -2.22
CA LEU A 364 -7.36 21.20 -1.48
C LEU A 364 -8.02 22.36 -2.23
N ASP A 365 -7.24 23.24 -2.87
CA ASP A 365 -7.76 24.33 -3.70
C ASP A 365 -8.56 23.77 -4.90
N TRP A 366 -8.03 22.74 -5.57
CA TRP A 366 -8.71 22.13 -6.71
C TRP A 366 -9.95 21.36 -6.30
N PHE A 367 -9.90 20.69 -5.15
CA PHE A 367 -11.06 20.01 -4.57
C PHE A 367 -12.14 21.02 -4.16
N GLU A 368 -11.79 22.14 -3.53
CA GLU A 368 -12.75 23.19 -3.16
C GLU A 368 -13.46 23.76 -4.40
N GLU A 369 -12.75 24.02 -5.50
CA GLU A 369 -13.36 24.44 -6.78
C GLU A 369 -14.26 23.34 -7.36
N ALA A 370 -13.73 22.13 -7.52
CA ALA A 370 -14.43 21.06 -8.23
C ALA A 370 -15.63 20.53 -7.46
N LEU A 371 -15.53 20.42 -6.13
CA LEU A 371 -16.61 19.92 -5.28
C LEU A 371 -17.75 20.93 -5.15
N ALA A 372 -17.47 22.23 -5.30
CA ALA A 372 -18.46 23.31 -5.23
C ALA A 372 -19.39 23.18 -4.00
N GLY A 373 -18.79 22.90 -2.83
CA GLY A 373 -19.49 22.74 -1.55
C GLY A 373 -20.01 21.32 -1.24
N ASP A 374 -19.81 20.35 -2.12
CA ASP A 374 -20.20 18.95 -1.87
C ASP A 374 -19.20 18.23 -0.95
N THR A 375 -19.49 18.24 0.34
CA THR A 375 -18.70 17.55 1.36
C THR A 375 -18.99 16.05 1.49
N LYS A 376 -19.91 15.52 0.67
CA LYS A 376 -20.32 14.10 0.71
C LYS A 376 -19.67 13.26 -0.38
N ALA A 377 -18.90 13.89 -1.28
CA ALA A 377 -18.14 13.20 -2.32
C ALA A 377 -17.04 12.28 -1.75
N ARG A 378 -16.62 12.51 -0.50
CA ARG A 378 -15.56 11.77 0.21
C ARG A 378 -14.27 11.67 -0.61
N TRP A 379 -13.94 12.68 -1.42
CA TRP A 379 -12.68 12.67 -2.17
C TRP A 379 -11.51 12.56 -1.21
N ARG A 380 -10.43 11.95 -1.68
CA ARG A 380 -9.35 11.50 -0.81
C ARG A 380 -8.02 12.04 -1.30
N ILE A 381 -7.22 12.47 -0.33
CA ILE A 381 -5.83 12.77 -0.55
C ILE A 381 -5.04 11.57 -0.05
N GLU A 382 -4.30 10.98 -0.97
CA GLU A 382 -3.37 9.89 -0.68
C GLU A 382 -2.07 10.47 -0.12
N HIS A 383 -1.53 9.77 0.85
CA HIS A 383 -0.37 10.12 1.66
C HIS A 383 -0.67 11.22 2.67
N ALA A 384 -1.03 12.42 2.21
CA ALA A 384 -1.23 13.60 3.05
C ALA A 384 -0.09 13.75 4.10
N GLN A 385 1.14 13.47 3.65
CA GLN A 385 2.27 13.24 4.54
C GLN A 385 2.68 14.53 5.24
N ILE A 386 2.92 15.60 4.49
CA ILE A 386 3.31 16.91 5.02
C ILE A 386 2.16 17.88 4.75
N VAL A 387 1.53 18.38 5.82
CA VAL A 387 0.38 19.28 5.71
C VAL A 387 0.55 20.47 6.65
N ALA A 388 0.61 21.65 6.05
CA ALA A 388 0.73 22.91 6.75
C ALA A 388 -0.42 23.11 7.74
N ASP A 389 -0.14 23.77 8.87
CA ASP A 389 -1.12 24.03 9.92
C ASP A 389 -2.39 24.72 9.41
N THR A 390 -2.26 25.61 8.43
CA THR A 390 -3.38 26.33 7.81
C THR A 390 -4.26 25.45 6.93
N ASP A 391 -3.74 24.32 6.44
CA ASP A 391 -4.43 23.44 5.50
C ASP A 391 -5.09 22.24 6.19
N LEU A 392 -4.60 21.79 7.35
CA LEU A 392 -5.17 20.64 8.07
C LEU A 392 -6.69 20.79 8.35
N PRO A 393 -7.20 21.93 8.87
CA PRO A 393 -8.65 22.09 9.11
C PRO A 393 -9.50 22.04 7.83
N ARG A 394 -8.91 22.29 6.65
CA ARG A 394 -9.62 22.27 5.38
C ARG A 394 -10.09 20.88 4.99
N PHE A 395 -9.39 19.83 5.41
CA PHE A 395 -9.81 18.44 5.17
C PHE A 395 -11.21 18.19 5.74
N ALA A 396 -11.44 18.53 7.01
CA ALA A 396 -12.74 18.38 7.66
C ALA A 396 -13.80 19.28 7.02
N LYS A 397 -13.45 20.55 6.74
CA LYS A 397 -14.35 21.52 6.09
C LYS A 397 -14.87 21.01 4.73
N LEU A 398 -13.99 20.36 3.95
CA LEU A 398 -14.31 19.87 2.61
C LEU A 398 -14.85 18.43 2.59
N GLY A 399 -14.86 17.73 3.72
CA GLY A 399 -15.20 16.30 3.78
C GLY A 399 -14.19 15.41 3.06
N VAL A 400 -12.92 15.84 3.02
CA VAL A 400 -11.81 15.13 2.38
C VAL A 400 -11.23 14.11 3.35
N ILE A 401 -10.95 12.92 2.83
CA ILE A 401 -10.34 11.82 3.59
C ILE A 401 -8.82 11.90 3.47
N ALA A 402 -8.12 11.76 4.59
CA ALA A 402 -6.68 11.56 4.61
C ALA A 402 -6.39 10.05 4.54
N SER A 403 -5.84 9.59 3.41
CA SER A 403 -5.47 8.19 3.18
C SER A 403 -3.97 8.02 3.41
N MET A 404 -3.57 7.66 4.63
CA MET A 404 -2.18 7.78 5.10
C MET A 404 -1.53 6.41 5.30
N GLN A 405 -0.20 6.35 5.19
CA GLN A 405 0.57 5.12 5.35
C GLN A 405 1.41 5.19 6.63
N PRO A 406 0.99 4.52 7.72
CA PRO A 406 1.78 4.50 8.96
C PRO A 406 3.22 3.99 8.76
N SER A 407 3.42 2.98 7.93
CA SER A 407 4.75 2.46 7.57
C SER A 407 5.66 3.52 6.95
N HIS A 408 5.16 4.42 6.10
CA HIS A 408 5.96 5.52 5.56
C HIS A 408 6.53 6.41 6.68
N ALA A 409 5.77 6.68 7.75
CA ALA A 409 6.32 7.47 8.86
C ALA A 409 7.55 6.79 9.48
N ILE A 410 7.49 5.48 9.70
CA ILE A 410 8.60 4.78 10.34
C ILE A 410 9.76 4.48 9.37
N GLY A 411 9.52 4.50 8.06
CA GLY A 411 10.56 4.47 7.03
C GLY A 411 11.24 5.83 6.84
N ASP A 412 10.45 6.91 6.87
CA ASP A 412 10.89 8.25 6.55
C ASP A 412 11.59 8.95 7.72
N LEU A 413 11.44 8.45 8.95
CA LEU A 413 12.11 9.00 10.15
C LEU A 413 13.64 9.14 10.00
N TYR A 414 14.24 8.41 9.06
CA TYR A 414 15.67 8.40 8.80
C TYR A 414 16.15 9.52 7.86
N PHE A 415 15.25 10.10 7.06
CA PHE A 415 15.62 11.14 6.10
C PHE A 415 14.74 12.38 6.16
N ALA A 416 13.48 12.29 6.61
CA ALA A 416 12.56 13.42 6.70
C ALA A 416 13.13 14.60 7.51
N PRO A 417 13.83 14.39 8.66
CA PRO A 417 14.49 15.49 9.37
C PRO A 417 15.50 16.27 8.53
N ALA A 418 16.24 15.59 7.65
CA ALA A 418 17.17 16.24 6.73
C ALA A 418 16.44 16.96 5.58
N ARG A 419 15.31 16.41 5.11
CA ARG A 419 14.53 17.01 4.01
C ARG A 419 13.78 18.26 4.44
N LEU A 420 13.17 18.25 5.62
CA LEU A 420 12.28 19.30 6.10
C LEU A 420 12.94 20.27 7.09
N GLY A 421 13.97 19.81 7.80
CA GLY A 421 14.49 20.53 8.95
C GLY A 421 13.55 20.43 10.15
N LYS A 422 14.11 20.67 11.33
CA LYS A 422 13.41 20.49 12.62
C LYS A 422 12.11 21.29 12.71
N ASP A 423 12.12 22.53 12.23
CA ASP A 423 11.02 23.48 12.40
C ASP A 423 9.76 23.14 11.58
N ARG A 424 9.84 22.19 10.63
CA ARG A 424 8.72 21.74 9.79
C ARG A 424 8.30 20.30 10.04
N LEU A 425 9.00 19.58 10.93
CA LEU A 425 8.67 18.17 11.22
C LEU A 425 7.30 18.00 11.88
N HIS A 426 6.80 19.02 12.58
CA HIS A 426 5.47 18.99 13.20
C HIS A 426 4.33 18.93 12.17
N GLU A 427 4.60 19.27 10.91
CA GLU A 427 3.63 19.18 9.81
C GLU A 427 3.57 17.76 9.21
N GLY A 428 4.48 16.86 9.60
CA GLY A 428 4.65 15.54 9.02
C GLY A 428 3.92 14.42 9.75
N TYR A 429 3.24 13.54 8.99
CA TYR A 429 2.67 12.27 9.45
C TYR A 429 1.73 12.41 10.65
N ARG A 430 1.00 13.53 10.71
CA ARG A 430 0.25 13.99 11.88
C ARG A 430 -1.19 13.45 11.98
N TRP A 431 -1.32 12.12 11.94
CA TRP A 431 -2.63 11.47 11.90
C TRP A 431 -3.45 11.66 13.19
N ASN A 432 -2.83 11.88 14.36
CA ASN A 432 -3.57 12.16 15.59
C ASN A 432 -4.22 13.54 15.52
N ASP A 433 -3.49 14.53 15.01
CA ASP A 433 -4.04 15.86 14.76
C ASP A 433 -5.19 15.86 13.73
N PHE A 434 -5.06 15.07 12.65
CA PHE A 434 -6.17 14.87 11.72
C PHE A 434 -7.42 14.32 12.42
N LEU A 435 -7.27 13.28 13.26
CA LEU A 435 -8.38 12.70 14.00
C LEU A 435 -9.01 13.70 14.97
N LYS A 436 -8.20 14.48 15.71
CA LYS A 436 -8.70 15.56 16.60
C LYS A 436 -9.45 16.65 15.84
N ALA A 437 -9.06 16.94 14.60
CA ALA A 437 -9.75 17.88 13.74
C ALA A 437 -11.04 17.32 13.10
N GLY A 438 -11.40 16.06 13.40
CA GLY A 438 -12.60 15.40 12.86
C GLY A 438 -12.42 14.87 11.44
N VAL A 439 -11.18 14.70 10.98
CA VAL A 439 -10.87 14.14 9.66
C VAL A 439 -10.90 12.62 9.73
N VAL A 440 -11.49 11.98 8.72
CA VAL A 440 -11.40 10.52 8.58
C VAL A 440 -10.01 10.18 8.06
N VAL A 441 -9.25 9.43 8.86
CA VAL A 441 -7.96 8.87 8.47
C VAL A 441 -8.13 7.40 8.14
N ALA A 442 -7.90 7.03 6.87
CA ALA A 442 -7.89 5.64 6.42
C ALA A 442 -6.44 5.19 6.23
N ALA A 443 -6.01 4.15 6.93
CA ALA A 443 -4.64 3.65 6.86
C ALA A 443 -4.48 2.63 5.72
N GLY A 444 -3.37 2.73 5.00
CA GLY A 444 -2.95 1.76 3.99
C GLY A 444 -1.44 1.55 4.04
N SER A 445 -0.93 0.64 3.22
CA SER A 445 0.51 0.32 3.19
C SER A 445 1.25 0.92 1.99
N ASP A 446 0.53 1.28 0.93
CA ASP A 446 1.11 1.60 -0.37
C ASP A 446 2.00 0.47 -0.95
N ALA A 447 1.74 -0.78 -0.56
CA ALA A 447 2.49 -1.90 -1.10
C ALA A 447 2.34 -1.95 -2.65
N PRO A 448 3.42 -2.24 -3.39
CA PRO A 448 4.66 -2.83 -2.89
C PRO A 448 5.74 -1.82 -2.45
N VAL A 449 5.45 -0.51 -2.35
CA VAL A 449 6.40 0.48 -1.80
C VAL A 449 6.91 -0.02 -0.45
N GLU A 450 5.97 -0.25 0.45
CA GLU A 450 6.20 -0.93 1.72
C GLU A 450 5.89 -2.43 1.60
N VAL A 451 6.20 -3.16 2.69
CA VAL A 451 6.04 -4.61 2.75
C VAL A 451 4.59 -5.03 2.47
N GLY A 452 3.58 -4.27 2.94
CA GLY A 452 2.15 -4.60 2.82
C GLY A 452 1.65 -5.51 3.93
N ASP A 453 2.10 -5.29 5.15
CA ASP A 453 1.77 -6.10 6.33
C ASP A 453 0.96 -5.29 7.35
N PRO A 454 -0.27 -5.72 7.70
CA PRO A 454 -1.12 -4.91 8.58
C PRO A 454 -0.54 -4.76 9.99
N ARG A 455 0.34 -5.68 10.42
CA ARG A 455 1.00 -5.60 11.72
C ARG A 455 1.97 -4.44 11.78
N ILE A 456 2.66 -4.15 10.67
CA ILE A 456 3.55 -3.00 10.55
C ILE A 456 2.71 -1.72 10.59
N GLU A 457 1.60 -1.67 9.85
CA GLU A 457 0.74 -0.48 9.83
C GLU A 457 0.13 -0.18 11.21
N PHE A 458 -0.37 -1.22 11.88
CA PHE A 458 -0.92 -1.09 13.23
C PHE A 458 0.17 -0.67 14.22
N TYR A 459 1.34 -1.32 14.20
CA TYR A 459 2.49 -0.97 15.05
C TYR A 459 2.95 0.48 14.83
N ALA A 460 3.12 0.89 13.58
CA ALA A 460 3.58 2.23 13.24
C ALA A 460 2.59 3.30 13.69
N ALA A 461 1.28 3.07 13.53
CA ALA A 461 0.23 3.99 13.97
C ALA A 461 0.24 4.21 15.49
N VAL A 462 0.40 3.14 16.28
CA VAL A 462 0.29 3.19 17.75
C VAL A 462 1.60 3.47 18.47
N TYR A 463 2.73 3.24 17.81
CA TYR A 463 4.05 3.31 18.45
C TYR A 463 5.02 4.30 17.79
N ARG A 464 4.91 4.56 16.47
CA ARG A 464 5.73 5.55 15.73
C ARG A 464 7.26 5.37 15.83
N HIS A 465 7.75 4.16 16.06
CA HIS A 465 9.18 3.86 15.97
C HIS A 465 9.46 2.99 14.75
N SER A 466 10.69 3.01 14.26
CA SER A 466 11.17 2.02 13.30
C SER A 466 11.01 0.60 13.84
N LEU A 467 11.17 -0.38 12.94
CA LEU A 467 11.02 -1.79 13.25
C LEU A 467 12.08 -2.31 14.25
N ASP A 468 13.24 -1.67 14.34
CA ASP A 468 14.27 -1.93 15.35
C ASP A 468 14.10 -1.10 16.64
N GLY A 469 13.13 -0.18 16.66
CA GLY A 469 12.73 0.60 17.83
C GLY A 469 13.45 1.95 17.97
N PHE A 470 14.01 2.48 16.89
CA PHE A 470 14.54 3.84 16.83
C PHE A 470 13.43 4.86 16.55
N ALA A 471 13.55 6.04 17.17
CA ALA A 471 12.79 7.23 16.82
C ALA A 471 13.69 8.45 16.99
N ASN A 472 13.61 9.39 16.06
CA ASN A 472 14.30 10.67 16.20
C ASN A 472 13.68 11.48 17.36
N ALA A 473 14.49 12.25 18.09
CA ALA A 473 14.02 13.10 19.18
C ALA A 473 12.94 14.10 18.75
N ASP A 474 12.95 14.51 17.47
CA ASP A 474 12.01 15.45 16.87
C ASP A 474 10.93 14.75 16.00
N TRP A 475 10.71 13.43 16.16
CA TRP A 475 9.77 12.65 15.32
C TRP A 475 8.28 12.78 15.71
N HIS A 476 7.98 13.64 16.70
CA HIS A 476 6.63 13.87 17.22
C HIS A 476 5.91 12.57 17.60
N LEU A 477 6.38 11.91 18.66
CA LEU A 477 5.79 10.66 19.15
C LEU A 477 4.36 10.85 19.69
N GLU A 478 3.99 12.07 20.08
CA GLU A 478 2.64 12.48 20.46
C GLU A 478 1.60 12.34 19.33
N GLU A 479 2.04 12.21 18.07
CA GLU A 479 1.18 11.87 16.95
C GLU A 479 0.79 10.38 16.92
N ALA A 480 1.27 9.54 17.83
CA ALA A 480 0.81 8.16 17.93
C ALA A 480 -0.67 8.12 18.32
N VAL A 481 -1.42 7.17 17.75
CA VAL A 481 -2.84 6.97 18.06
C VAL A 481 -3.04 5.84 19.06
N THR A 482 -4.20 5.85 19.71
CA THR A 482 -4.63 4.71 20.52
C THR A 482 -4.82 3.47 19.65
N ARG A 483 -4.72 2.29 20.25
CA ARG A 483 -5.01 1.02 19.56
C ARG A 483 -6.44 0.96 19.01
N ALA A 484 -7.41 1.59 19.67
CA ALA A 484 -8.79 1.67 19.21
C ALA A 484 -8.93 2.53 17.93
N GLU A 485 -8.22 3.66 17.87
CA GLU A 485 -8.15 4.49 16.67
C GLU A 485 -7.41 3.78 15.53
N ALA A 486 -6.28 3.12 15.81
CA ALA A 486 -5.57 2.33 14.80
C ALA A 486 -6.43 1.19 14.24
N LEU A 487 -7.21 0.50 15.09
CA LEU A 487 -8.16 -0.51 14.65
C LEU A 487 -9.18 0.09 13.68
N LYS A 488 -9.75 1.27 13.99
CA LYS A 488 -10.68 1.96 13.08
C LYS A 488 -10.02 2.40 11.78
N MET A 489 -8.79 2.92 11.85
CA MET A 489 -8.01 3.34 10.68
C MET A 489 -7.79 2.21 9.68
N LEU A 490 -7.76 0.95 10.14
CA LEU A 490 -7.59 -0.26 9.31
C LEU A 490 -8.90 -1.02 9.02
N THR A 491 -10.05 -0.56 9.53
CA THR A 491 -11.35 -1.28 9.39
C THR A 491 -12.48 -0.34 8.96
N LEU A 492 -13.04 0.41 9.90
CA LEU A 492 -14.19 1.30 9.68
C LEU A 492 -13.85 2.48 8.76
N ALA A 493 -12.68 3.09 8.88
CA ALA A 493 -12.31 4.25 8.08
C ALA A 493 -12.11 3.90 6.58
N PRO A 494 -11.42 2.82 6.19
CA PRO A 494 -11.40 2.35 4.81
C PRO A 494 -12.80 1.98 4.30
N ALA A 495 -13.65 1.35 5.12
CA ALA A 495 -15.04 1.06 4.75
C ALA A 495 -15.83 2.35 4.50
N TYR A 496 -15.67 3.38 5.35
CA TYR A 496 -16.27 4.71 5.14
C TYR A 496 -15.74 5.37 3.87
N ALA A 497 -14.43 5.32 3.62
CA ALA A 497 -13.81 5.88 2.42
C ALA A 497 -14.37 5.27 1.13
N ALA A 498 -14.72 3.98 1.18
CA ALA A 498 -15.32 3.24 0.09
C ALA A 498 -16.87 3.22 0.12
N PHE A 499 -17.54 4.03 0.94
CA PHE A 499 -19.01 4.06 1.09
C PHE A 499 -19.62 2.69 1.44
N ARG A 500 -19.00 1.97 2.36
CA ARG A 500 -19.36 0.61 2.81
C ARG A 500 -19.48 0.49 4.32
N GLU A 501 -19.44 1.58 5.06
CA GLU A 501 -19.55 1.59 6.52
C GLU A 501 -20.84 0.92 7.06
N LYS A 502 -21.88 0.84 6.22
CA LYS A 502 -23.14 0.14 6.53
C LYS A 502 -23.05 -1.38 6.38
N GLU A 503 -22.05 -1.87 5.67
CA GLU A 503 -21.88 -3.28 5.31
C GLU A 503 -20.60 -3.90 5.87
N LEU A 504 -19.57 -3.09 6.15
CA LEU A 504 -18.22 -3.50 6.51
C LEU A 504 -17.66 -2.63 7.64
N GLY A 505 -16.47 -2.99 8.12
CA GLY A 505 -15.66 -2.17 9.02
C GLY A 505 -15.90 -2.41 10.52
N THR A 506 -16.93 -3.17 10.87
CA THR A 506 -17.23 -3.62 12.24
C THR A 506 -17.90 -4.99 12.20
N LEU A 507 -17.84 -5.72 13.32
CA LEU A 507 -18.58 -6.96 13.51
C LEU A 507 -19.93 -6.64 14.16
N GLU A 508 -20.97 -6.50 13.34
CA GLU A 508 -22.34 -6.21 13.76
C GLU A 508 -23.32 -7.11 13.01
N ALA A 509 -24.41 -7.51 13.68
CA ALA A 509 -25.46 -8.30 13.03
C ALA A 509 -26.01 -7.58 11.79
N GLY A 510 -26.13 -8.29 10.68
CA GLY A 510 -26.58 -7.79 9.38
C GLY A 510 -25.46 -7.30 8.45
N LYS A 511 -24.26 -7.01 8.97
CA LYS A 511 -23.08 -6.67 8.14
C LYS A 511 -22.49 -7.90 7.47
N LYS A 512 -21.68 -7.68 6.44
CA LYS A 512 -20.92 -8.75 5.77
C LYS A 512 -19.89 -9.33 6.73
N ALA A 513 -19.67 -10.63 6.61
CA ALA A 513 -18.74 -11.36 7.47
C ALA A 513 -17.31 -11.29 6.94
N ASP A 514 -16.64 -10.17 7.25
CA ASP A 514 -15.20 -9.98 7.05
C ASP A 514 -14.50 -9.93 8.41
N LEU A 515 -13.55 -10.83 8.62
CA LEU A 515 -12.88 -11.02 9.91
C LEU A 515 -11.41 -11.38 9.72
N THR A 516 -10.58 -10.83 10.59
CA THR A 516 -9.15 -11.17 10.68
C THR A 516 -8.86 -11.65 12.10
N ALA A 517 -8.02 -12.67 12.25
CA ALA A 517 -7.56 -13.12 13.57
C ALA A 517 -6.04 -13.36 13.60
N PHE A 518 -5.45 -13.02 14.74
CA PHE A 518 -4.03 -13.21 15.05
C PHE A 518 -3.89 -14.07 16.30
N ASP A 519 -2.82 -14.86 16.39
CA ASP A 519 -2.50 -15.69 17.55
C ASP A 519 -2.28 -14.89 18.86
N GLN A 520 -2.11 -13.58 18.75
CA GLN A 520 -1.93 -12.64 19.84
C GLN A 520 -2.91 -11.46 19.74
N ASP A 521 -3.26 -10.90 20.89
CA ASP A 521 -4.17 -9.76 20.98
C ASP A 521 -3.42 -8.43 20.76
N LEU A 522 -3.47 -7.91 19.54
CA LEU A 522 -2.90 -6.62 19.13
C LEU A 522 -3.40 -5.45 20.01
N MET A 523 -4.56 -5.59 20.66
CA MET A 523 -5.12 -4.57 21.56
C MET A 523 -4.40 -4.48 22.91
N THR A 524 -3.69 -5.53 23.33
CA THR A 524 -3.17 -5.64 24.70
C THR A 524 -1.69 -6.01 24.78
N ILE A 525 -1.14 -6.69 23.77
CA ILE A 525 0.28 -7.05 23.75
C ILE A 525 1.21 -5.84 23.65
N GLU A 526 2.45 -6.03 24.11
CA GLU A 526 3.51 -5.03 24.00
C GLU A 526 3.79 -4.64 22.54
N PRO A 527 4.14 -3.37 22.24
CA PRO A 527 4.29 -2.90 20.86
C PRO A 527 5.18 -3.77 19.97
N LYS A 528 6.37 -4.18 20.43
CA LYS A 528 7.27 -5.03 19.63
C LYS A 528 6.69 -6.41 19.32
N ALA A 529 5.80 -6.94 20.18
CA ALA A 529 5.17 -8.24 19.97
C ALA A 529 4.17 -8.22 18.79
N ILE A 530 3.58 -7.06 18.48
CA ILE A 530 2.68 -6.85 17.32
C ILE A 530 3.34 -7.34 16.02
N LEU A 531 4.63 -7.04 15.82
CA LEU A 531 5.39 -7.42 14.63
C LEU A 531 5.58 -8.95 14.49
N THR A 532 5.46 -9.68 15.59
CA THR A 532 5.64 -11.14 15.64
C THR A 532 4.34 -11.93 15.66
N ALA A 533 3.21 -11.27 15.96
CA ALA A 533 1.88 -11.87 15.95
C ALA A 533 1.60 -12.53 14.59
N GLN A 534 1.05 -13.73 14.57
CA GLN A 534 0.84 -14.50 13.36
C GLN A 534 -0.64 -14.47 12.95
N PRO A 535 -0.97 -14.17 11.68
CA PRO A 535 -2.31 -14.38 11.16
C PRO A 535 -2.68 -15.87 11.26
N VAL A 536 -3.86 -16.15 11.80
CA VAL A 536 -4.40 -17.52 11.96
C VAL A 536 -5.68 -17.74 11.17
N LEU A 537 -6.45 -16.68 10.87
CA LEU A 537 -7.70 -16.76 10.13
C LEU A 537 -7.98 -15.45 9.39
N THR A 538 -8.38 -15.56 8.13
CA THR A 538 -8.93 -14.45 7.33
C THR A 538 -10.22 -14.92 6.67
N VAL A 539 -11.31 -14.20 6.91
CA VAL A 539 -12.65 -14.48 6.37
C VAL A 539 -13.10 -13.30 5.53
N VAL A 540 -13.61 -13.57 4.33
CA VAL A 540 -14.18 -12.57 3.41
C VAL A 540 -15.52 -13.08 2.91
N ASP A 541 -16.57 -12.27 3.02
CA ASP A 541 -17.94 -12.67 2.65
C ASP A 541 -18.35 -14.02 3.28
N GLY A 542 -17.99 -14.24 4.55
CA GLY A 542 -18.29 -15.48 5.28
C GLY A 542 -17.50 -16.70 4.84
N LYS A 543 -16.53 -16.56 3.93
CA LYS A 543 -15.69 -17.66 3.43
C LYS A 543 -14.27 -17.52 3.97
N VAL A 544 -13.69 -18.65 4.39
CA VAL A 544 -12.29 -18.71 4.83
C VAL A 544 -11.38 -18.47 3.62
N ALA A 545 -10.77 -17.29 3.55
CA ALA A 545 -9.77 -16.92 2.55
C ALA A 545 -8.35 -17.36 2.95
N PHE A 546 -8.10 -17.52 4.26
CA PHE A 546 -6.87 -18.07 4.79
C PHE A 546 -7.12 -18.69 6.18
N ALA A 547 -6.46 -19.81 6.47
CA ALA A 547 -6.36 -20.40 7.80
C ALA A 547 -4.99 -21.06 7.96
N ARG A 548 -4.40 -20.97 9.15
CA ARG A 548 -3.08 -21.53 9.46
C ARG A 548 -3.14 -23.00 9.88
#